data_AF-A0A6B2T086-F1
#
_entry.id   AF-A0A6B2T086-F1
#
_cell.length_a   1.000
_cell.length_b   1.000
_cell.length_c   1.000
_cell.angle_alpha   90.00
_cell.angle_beta   90.00
_cell.angle_gamma   90.00
#
_symmetry.space_group_name_H-M   'P 1'
#
loop_
_entity.id
_entity.type
_entity.pdbx_description
1 polymer ?
#
loop_
_entity_poly.entity_id
_entity_poly.type
_entity_poly.pdbx_seq_one_letter_code
_entity_poly.pdbx_strand_id
1 'polypeptide(L)'
;MYLATTDAVAKASEQEQSGARRGRVAGPVLALGAVSLVTDISSEMVTAVLPLYFVLQLGLSPLQFGFLDGLYNGVTALVRLAGGYAADRGGRHKLVAGGGYALSALSRLGLLLAGG
;
A
#
# COMPACT_ATOMS: atom_id res chain seq x y z
N MET A 1 -30.85 -2.68 5.42
CA MET A 1 -30.64 -1.57 4.45
C MET A 1 -29.14 -1.34 4.23
N TYR A 2 -28.37 -2.37 3.84
CA TYR A 2 -26.91 -2.26 3.59
C TYR A 2 -26.42 -3.23 2.50
N LEU A 3 -27.29 -4.13 2.01
CA LEU A 3 -26.95 -5.13 0.98
C LEU A 3 -27.23 -4.64 -0.45
N ALA A 4 -28.03 -3.59 -0.63
CA ALA A 4 -28.46 -3.11 -1.95
C ALA A 4 -27.42 -2.25 -2.69
N THR A 5 -26.40 -1.74 -1.99
CA THR A 5 -25.39 -0.85 -2.59
C THR A 5 -24.22 -1.62 -3.20
N THR A 6 -23.89 -2.79 -2.65
CA THR A 6 -22.84 -3.67 -3.20
C THR A 6 -23.23 -4.22 -4.57
N ASP A 7 -24.48 -4.61 -4.74
CA ASP A 7 -24.99 -5.09 -6.03
C ASP A 7 -24.99 -3.97 -7.08
N ALA A 8 -25.18 -2.72 -6.67
CA ALA A 8 -25.14 -1.57 -7.56
C ALA A 8 -23.70 -1.23 -8.02
N VAL A 9 -22.71 -1.33 -7.12
CA VAL A 9 -21.29 -1.14 -7.47
C VAL A 9 -20.76 -2.33 -8.29
N ALA A 10 -21.15 -3.56 -7.94
CA ALA A 10 -20.84 -4.77 -8.70
C ALA A 10 -21.47 -4.74 -10.11
N LYS A 11 -22.75 -4.35 -10.22
CA LYS A 11 -23.39 -4.15 -11.52
C LYS A 11 -22.81 -3.00 -12.31
N ALA A 12 -22.40 -1.91 -11.66
CA ALA A 12 -21.74 -0.81 -12.35
C ALA A 12 -20.42 -1.26 -12.97
N SER A 13 -19.62 -2.08 -12.26
CA SER A 13 -18.40 -2.67 -12.80
C SER A 13 -18.65 -3.71 -13.90
N GLU A 14 -19.73 -4.50 -13.81
CA GLU A 14 -20.11 -5.48 -14.84
C GLU A 14 -20.69 -4.80 -16.10
N GLN A 15 -21.45 -3.72 -15.95
CA GLN A 15 -22.03 -2.96 -17.06
C GLN A 15 -20.99 -2.15 -17.84
N GLU A 16 -19.94 -1.65 -17.17
CA GLU A 16 -18.81 -1.00 -17.84
C GLU A 16 -18.00 -2.00 -18.69
N GLN A 17 -17.94 -3.27 -18.27
CA GLN A 17 -17.26 -4.35 -19.00
C GLN A 17 -18.10 -4.97 -20.13
N SER A 18 -19.42 -5.05 -19.97
CA SER A 18 -20.31 -5.68 -20.97
C SER A 18 -20.57 -4.81 -22.21
N GLY A 19 -20.25 -3.52 -22.14
CA GLY A 19 -20.45 -2.54 -23.23
C GLY A 19 -19.33 -2.45 -24.26
N ALA A 20 -18.29 -3.28 -24.18
CA ALA A 20 -17.19 -3.29 -25.15
C ALA A 20 -17.65 -3.88 -26.49
N ARG A 21 -18.37 -3.05 -27.27
CA ARG A 21 -18.55 -3.21 -28.70
C ARG A 21 -17.20 -3.61 -29.28
N ARG A 22 -17.17 -4.71 -30.07
CA ARG A 22 -16.03 -5.14 -30.89
C ARG A 22 -15.59 -3.99 -31.79
N GLY A 23 -14.75 -3.15 -31.23
CA GLY A 23 -14.37 -1.84 -31.71
C GLY A 23 -13.03 -1.56 -31.04
N ARG A 24 -12.07 -1.13 -31.85
CA ARG A 24 -10.68 -0.89 -31.50
C ARG A 24 -10.52 -0.34 -30.07
N VAL A 25 -9.69 -1.00 -29.26
CA VAL A 25 -9.40 -0.60 -27.87
C VAL A 25 -8.98 0.88 -27.85
N ALA A 26 -9.60 1.68 -26.98
CA ALA A 26 -9.36 3.12 -26.92
C ALA A 26 -7.89 3.40 -26.54
N GLY A 27 -7.26 4.40 -27.17
CA GLY A 27 -5.86 4.77 -26.93
C GLY A 27 -5.46 4.93 -25.46
N PRO A 28 -6.29 5.54 -24.60
CA PRO A 28 -6.01 5.63 -23.16
C PRO A 28 -5.92 4.28 -22.46
N VAL A 29 -6.70 3.28 -22.88
CA VAL A 29 -6.67 1.92 -22.30
C VAL A 29 -5.34 1.23 -22.63
N LEU A 30 -4.83 1.40 -23.86
CA LEU A 30 -3.52 0.87 -24.24
C LEU A 30 -2.38 1.58 -23.48
N ALA A 31 -2.47 2.91 -23.32
CA ALA A 31 -1.48 3.67 -22.57
C ALA A 31 -1.47 3.28 -21.08
N LEU A 32 -2.63 3.20 -20.44
CA LEU A 32 -2.75 2.75 -19.04
C LEU A 32 -2.33 1.30 -18.87
N GLY A 33 -2.67 0.42 -19.83
CA GLY A 33 -2.24 -0.98 -19.83
C GLY A 33 -0.72 -1.11 -19.91
N ALA A 34 -0.06 -0.33 -20.76
CA ALA A 34 1.41 -0.31 -20.87
C ALA A 34 2.08 0.20 -19.58
N VAL A 35 1.57 1.29 -18.99
CA VAL A 35 2.09 1.82 -17.72
C VAL A 35 1.89 0.80 -16.60
N SER A 36 0.72 0.16 -16.53
CA SER A 36 0.43 -0.88 -15.55
C SER A 36 1.38 -2.07 -15.70
N LEU A 37 1.62 -2.54 -16.93
CA LEU A 37 2.55 -3.63 -17.19
C LEU A 37 3.96 -3.30 -16.73
N VAL A 38 4.47 -2.12 -17.07
CA VAL A 38 5.81 -1.68 -16.66
C VAL A 38 5.91 -1.54 -15.14
N THR A 39 4.85 -1.03 -14.50
CA THR A 39 4.78 -0.86 -13.05
C THR A 39 4.74 -2.21 -12.34
N ASP A 40 4.00 -3.17 -12.89
CA ASP A 40 3.86 -4.53 -12.37
C ASP A 40 5.19 -5.28 -12.45
N ILE A 41 5.85 -5.26 -13.62
CA ILE A 41 7.20 -5.82 -13.80
C ILE A 41 8.19 -5.21 -12.81
N SER A 42 8.19 -3.88 -12.69
CA SER A 42 9.12 -3.19 -11.77
C SER A 42 8.87 -3.60 -10.32
N SER A 43 7.60 -3.75 -9.94
CA SER A 43 7.23 -4.13 -8.58
C SER A 43 7.65 -5.57 -8.29
N GLU A 44 7.32 -6.52 -9.18
CA GLU A 44 7.70 -7.93 -9.07
C GLU A 44 9.22 -8.13 -9.02
N MET A 45 9.99 -7.37 -9.80
CA MET A 45 11.45 -7.38 -9.72
C MET A 45 11.96 -7.01 -8.33
N VAL A 46 11.40 -5.97 -7.70
CA VAL A 46 11.82 -5.54 -6.37
C VAL A 46 11.44 -6.59 -5.33
N THR A 47 10.21 -7.12 -5.34
CA THR A 47 9.78 -8.18 -4.41
C THR A 47 10.60 -9.44 -4.53
N ALA A 48 11.08 -9.79 -5.73
CA ALA A 48 11.98 -10.93 -5.94
C ALA A 48 13.41 -10.67 -5.46
N VAL A 49 13.95 -9.45 -5.66
CA VAL A 49 15.36 -9.13 -5.40
C VAL A 49 15.63 -8.73 -3.95
N LEU A 50 14.70 -8.03 -3.29
CA LEU A 50 14.88 -7.52 -1.92
C LEU A 50 15.25 -8.63 -0.91
N PRO A 51 14.57 -9.79 -0.88
CA PRO A 51 14.90 -10.86 0.06
C PRO A 51 16.29 -11.44 -0.21
N LEU A 52 16.66 -11.60 -1.48
CA LEU A 52 17.99 -12.06 -1.90
C LEU A 52 19.09 -11.10 -1.43
N TYR A 53 18.89 -9.79 -1.55
CA TYR A 53 19.84 -8.79 -1.07
C TYR A 53 20.02 -8.85 0.46
N PHE A 54 18.92 -8.95 1.20
CA PHE A 54 18.98 -9.06 2.66
C PHE A 54 19.70 -10.32 3.14
N VAL A 55 19.47 -11.45 2.49
CA VAL A 55 20.07 -12.72 2.90
C VAL A 55 21.51 -12.86 2.43
N LEU A 56 21.79 -12.56 1.17
CA LEU A 56 23.11 -12.80 0.57
C LEU A 56 24.09 -11.67 0.84
N GLN A 57 23.64 -10.41 0.82
CA GLN A 57 24.54 -9.25 0.92
C GLN A 57 24.65 -8.71 2.35
N LEU A 58 23.53 -8.69 3.08
CA LEU A 58 23.49 -8.29 4.49
C LEU A 58 23.70 -9.46 5.47
N GLY A 59 23.75 -10.69 4.96
CA GLY A 59 24.03 -11.89 5.75
C GLY A 59 22.91 -12.29 6.72
N LEU A 60 21.70 -11.74 6.55
CA LEU A 60 20.56 -12.10 7.39
C LEU A 60 20.12 -13.53 7.08
N SER A 61 19.82 -14.32 8.10
CA SER A 61 19.16 -15.61 7.87
C SER A 61 17.73 -15.39 7.35
N PRO A 62 17.15 -16.31 6.55
CA PRO A 62 15.77 -16.21 6.12
C PRO A 62 14.77 -16.05 7.27
N LEU A 63 15.08 -16.65 8.43
CA LEU A 63 14.29 -16.51 9.66
C LEU A 63 14.36 -15.08 10.21
N GLN A 64 15.53 -14.43 10.17
CA GLN A 64 15.71 -13.04 10.59
C GLN A 64 14.99 -12.08 9.64
N PHE A 65 15.08 -12.30 8.32
CA PHE A 65 14.34 -11.50 7.34
C PHE A 65 12.82 -11.63 7.54
N GLY A 66 12.31 -12.86 7.68
CA GLY A 66 10.89 -13.10 7.92
C GLY A 66 10.40 -12.50 9.24
N PHE A 67 11.22 -12.54 10.30
CA PHE A 67 10.92 -11.87 11.56
C PHE A 67 10.87 -10.35 11.40
N LEU A 68 11.83 -9.75 10.69
CA LEU A 68 11.89 -8.31 10.45
C LEU A 68 10.67 -7.83 9.64
N ASP A 69 10.33 -8.54 8.57
CA ASP A 69 9.20 -8.20 7.71
C ASP A 69 7.86 -8.40 8.43
N GLY A 70 7.75 -9.47 9.22
CA GLY A 70 6.62 -9.70 10.11
C GLY A 70 6.48 -8.62 11.18
N LEU A 71 7.59 -8.18 11.78
CA LEU A 71 7.60 -7.10 12.77
C LEU A 71 7.20 -5.77 12.13
N TYR A 72 7.72 -5.45 10.95
CA TYR A 72 7.39 -4.24 10.21
C TYR A 72 5.90 -4.16 9.88
N ASN A 73 5.34 -5.24 9.33
CA ASN A 73 3.91 -5.32 9.02
C ASN A 73 3.05 -5.35 10.29
N GLY A 74 3.49 -6.06 11.33
CA GLY A 74 2.81 -6.16 12.62
C GLY A 74 2.71 -4.81 13.32
N VAL A 75 3.81 -4.07 13.43
CA VAL A 75 3.83 -2.71 14.00
C VAL A 75 2.94 -1.79 13.18
N THR A 76 3.03 -1.84 11.85
CA THR A 76 2.19 -1.02 10.96
C THR A 76 0.70 -1.29 11.18
N ALA A 77 0.30 -2.55 11.26
CA ALA A 77 -1.08 -2.93 11.51
C ALA A 77 -1.56 -2.47 12.90
N LEU A 78 -0.74 -2.67 13.93
CA LEU A 78 -1.05 -2.25 15.30
C LEU A 78 -1.22 -0.73 15.41
N VAL A 79 -0.30 0.04 14.81
CA VAL A 79 -0.37 1.51 14.81
C VAL A 79 -1.60 2.01 14.06
N ARG A 80 -1.96 1.39 12.93
CA ARG A 80 -3.18 1.72 12.19
C ARG A 80 -4.44 1.42 12.99
N LEU A 81 -4.48 0.27 13.66
CA LEU A 81 -5.62 -0.11 14.51
C LEU A 81 -5.76 0.83 15.72
N ALA A 82 -4.65 1.11 16.42
CA ALA A 82 -4.65 2.01 17.56
C ALA A 82 -4.97 3.46 17.17
N GLY A 83 -4.40 3.94 16.05
CA GLY A 83 -4.65 5.27 15.50
C GLY A 83 -6.09 5.43 15.01
N GLY A 84 -6.64 4.42 14.33
CA GLY A 84 -8.05 4.39 13.93
C GLY A 84 -8.97 4.38 15.15
N TYR A 85 -8.70 3.52 16.13
CA TYR A 85 -9.47 3.47 17.37
C TYR A 85 -9.45 4.80 18.15
N ALA A 86 -8.27 5.43 18.26
CA ALA A 86 -8.12 6.73 18.91
C ALA A 86 -8.83 7.86 18.14
N ALA A 87 -8.81 7.82 16.80
CA ALA A 87 -9.53 8.78 15.96
C ALA A 87 -11.05 8.64 16.11
N ASP A 88 -11.55 7.41 16.05
CA ASP A 88 -12.97 7.09 16.09
C ASP A 88 -13.59 7.38 17.46
N ARG A 89 -12.90 7.02 18.55
CA ARG A 89 -13.40 7.24 19.91
C ARG A 89 -13.40 8.71 20.33
N GLY A 90 -12.49 9.51 19.77
CA GLY A 90 -12.36 10.93 20.09
C GLY A 90 -13.16 11.87 19.18
N GLY A 91 -13.61 11.42 18.00
CA GLY A 91 -14.24 12.27 16.97
C GLY A 91 -13.32 13.39 16.42
N ARG A 92 -12.07 13.47 16.89
CA ARG A 92 -11.09 14.54 16.62
C ARG A 92 -10.01 14.06 15.66
N HIS A 93 -10.44 13.54 14.52
CA HIS A 93 -9.61 13.02 13.43
C HIS A 93 -8.44 13.94 13.06
N LYS A 94 -8.65 15.28 13.12
CA LYS A 94 -7.62 16.29 12.80
C LYS A 94 -6.41 16.26 13.76
N LEU A 95 -6.63 15.99 15.05
CA LEU A 95 -5.53 15.95 16.03
C LEU A 95 -4.73 14.65 15.95
N VAL A 96 -5.41 13.53 15.71
CA VAL A 96 -4.74 12.23 15.52
C VAL A 96 -3.90 12.26 14.24
N ALA A 97 -4.44 12.81 13.15
CA ALA A 97 -3.69 13.03 11.92
C ALA A 97 -2.50 13.98 12.14
N GLY A 98 -2.71 15.11 12.84
CA GLY A 98 -1.64 16.06 13.16
C GLY A 98 -0.51 15.43 13.97
N GLY A 99 -0.84 14.62 14.98
CA GLY A 99 0.14 13.89 15.79
C GLY A 99 0.92 12.87 14.97
N GLY A 100 0.25 12.10 14.10
CA GLY A 100 0.90 11.15 13.20
C GLY A 100 1.84 11.84 12.21
N TYR A 101 1.44 12.97 11.63
CA TYR A 101 2.30 13.75 10.74
C TYR A 101 3.49 14.37 11.45
N ALA A 102 3.29 14.93 12.65
CA ALA A 102 4.38 15.48 13.46
C ALA A 102 5.41 14.41 13.82
N LEU A 103 4.95 13.23 14.25
CA LEU A 103 5.82 12.09 14.53
C LEU A 103 6.60 11.65 13.28
N SER A 104 5.95 11.60 12.11
CA SER A 104 6.59 11.23 10.85
C SER A 104 7.67 12.25 10.43
N ALA A 105 7.41 13.55 10.63
CA ALA A 105 8.37 14.61 10.39
C ALA A 105 9.59 14.50 11.32
N LEU A 106 9.37 14.25 12.62
CA LEU A 106 10.44 14.05 13.59
C LEU A 106 11.30 12.82 13.27
N SER A 107 10.69 11.70 12.89
CA SER A 107 11.43 10.48 12.50
C SER A 107 12.33 10.72 11.28
N ARG A 108 11.82 11.43 10.26
CA ARG A 108 12.63 11.81 9.09
C ARG A 108 13.78 12.74 9.46
N LEU A 109 13.54 13.69 10.35
CA LEU A 109 14.57 14.61 10.83
C LEU A 109 15.64 13.87 11.63
N GLY A 110 15.24 12.92 12.47
CA GLY A 110 16.15 12.04 13.21
C GLY A 110 17.00 11.15 12.31
N LEU A 111 16.42 10.58 11.24
CA LEU A 111 17.19 9.81 10.24
C LEU A 111 18.24 10.69 9.52
N LEU A 112 17.88 11.93 9.21
CA LEU A 112 18.81 12.88 8.59
C LEU A 112 19.98 13.21 9.52
N LEU A 113 19.74 13.28 10.83
CA LEU A 113 20.80 13.45 11.84
C LEU A 113 21.64 12.20 12.07
N ALA A 114 21.07 11.01 11.86
CA ALA A 114 21.77 9.73 12.03
C ALA A 114 22.63 9.32 10.82
N GLY A 115 22.36 9.89 9.64
CA GLY A 115 23.11 9.66 8.41
C GLY A 115 24.29 10.62 8.18
N GLY A 116 24.67 11.40 9.20
CA GLY A 116 25.84 12.29 9.20
C GLY A 116 27.09 11.63 9.76
#